data_AF-A0A2G6PCZ5-F1
#
_entry.id   AF-A0A2G6PCZ5-F1
#
_cell.length_a   1.000
_cell.length_b   1.000
_cell.length_c   1.000
_cell.angle_alpha   90.00
_cell.angle_beta   90.00
_cell.angle_gamma   90.00
#
_symmetry.space_group_name_H-M   'P 1'
#
loop_
_entity.id
_entity.type
_entity.pdbx_description
1 polymer ?
#
loop_
_entity_poly.entity_id
_entity_poly.type
_entity_poly.pdbx_seq_one_letter_code
_entity_poly.pdbx_strand_id
1 'polypeptide(L)'
;MTHIDSSTLRPMLQDSLAKGQKPRLTVTSNSMAPLFRAGDQVILEAATPNQLHPGDIVTISDNTGLLTHRIWTIEADGFLTRGDHLLVFDALSPPEAVLGRVVGCATQKQILSLQTGSGKWLNRHLAALARKEYRWLSHAKGTPTENEQVPFTAKAKIIHRFVFAWAVAVTFIIKLATRIKTGETTI
;
A
#
# COMPACT_ATOMS: atom_id res chain seq x y z
N MET A 1 -5.96 21.01 19.24
CA MET A 1 -5.78 19.81 18.41
C MET A 1 -7.13 19.13 18.34
N THR A 2 -7.86 19.28 17.24
CA THR A 2 -9.23 18.78 17.11
C THR A 2 -9.18 17.26 16.92
N HIS A 3 -9.67 16.50 17.89
CA HIS A 3 -9.75 15.05 17.81
C HIS A 3 -10.96 14.70 16.94
N ILE A 4 -10.75 14.44 15.65
CA ILE A 4 -11.79 13.87 14.80
C ILE A 4 -11.96 12.43 15.27
N ASP A 5 -13.14 12.08 15.75
CA ASP A 5 -13.46 10.72 16.15
C ASP A 5 -13.35 9.79 14.93
N SER A 6 -12.55 8.73 15.05
CA SER A 6 -12.37 7.70 14.03
C SER A 6 -13.70 7.03 13.66
N SER A 7 -14.66 7.00 14.58
CA SER A 7 -16.03 6.50 14.35
C SER A 7 -16.78 7.28 13.26
N THR A 8 -16.48 8.59 13.11
CA THR A 8 -17.14 9.48 12.14
C THR A 8 -16.40 9.49 10.80
N LEU A 9 -15.09 9.20 10.78
CA LEU A 9 -14.27 9.22 9.58
C LEU A 9 -14.67 8.15 8.56
N ARG A 10 -14.98 6.93 9.04
CA ARG A 10 -15.38 5.81 8.20
C ARG A 10 -16.62 6.13 7.35
N PRO A 11 -17.80 6.49 7.93
CA PRO A 11 -18.99 6.77 7.13
C PRO A 11 -18.79 7.95 6.18
N MET A 12 -18.04 8.99 6.57
CA MET A 12 -17.73 10.11 5.67
C MET A 12 -16.91 9.68 4.45
N LEU A 13 -15.92 8.81 4.64
CA LEU A 13 -15.13 8.26 3.53
C LEU A 13 -15.96 7.35 2.64
N GLN A 14 -16.79 6.49 3.22
CA GLN A 14 -17.71 5.63 2.48
C GLN A 14 -18.67 6.45 1.62
N ASP A 15 -19.28 7.50 2.19
CA ASP A 15 -20.18 8.40 1.46
C ASP A 15 -19.47 9.14 0.31
N SER A 16 -18.24 9.61 0.56
CA SER A 16 -17.43 10.28 -0.46
C SER A 16 -17.12 9.32 -1.63
N LEU A 17 -16.71 8.10 -1.32
CA LEU A 17 -16.40 7.07 -2.31
C LEU A 17 -17.65 6.59 -3.06
N ALA A 18 -18.79 6.45 -2.38
CA ALA A 18 -20.08 6.09 -2.99
C ALA A 18 -20.56 7.15 -3.99
N LYS A 19 -20.20 8.42 -3.77
CA LYS A 19 -20.44 9.55 -4.70
C LYS A 19 -19.43 9.61 -5.86
N GLY A 20 -18.54 8.63 -5.98
CA GLY A 20 -17.50 8.59 -7.01
C GLY A 20 -16.35 9.59 -6.78
N GLN A 21 -16.26 10.19 -5.60
CA GLN A 21 -15.17 11.09 -5.26
C GLN A 21 -13.89 10.31 -4.97
N LYS A 22 -12.75 11.00 -5.02
CA LYS A 22 -11.43 10.42 -4.77
C LYS A 22 -10.77 11.08 -3.55
N PRO A 23 -11.20 10.74 -2.33
CA PRO A 23 -10.69 11.37 -1.12
C PRO A 23 -9.18 11.13 -0.98
N ARG A 24 -8.52 12.09 -0.33
CA ARG A 24 -7.07 12.04 -0.06
C ARG A 24 -6.83 11.84 1.42
N LEU A 25 -6.04 10.84 1.77
CA LEU A 25 -5.65 10.56 3.14
C LEU A 25 -4.17 10.82 3.33
N THR A 26 -3.80 11.52 4.40
CA THR A 26 -2.40 11.73 4.76
C THR A 26 -1.83 10.47 5.39
N VAL A 27 -0.69 10.03 4.88
CA VAL A 27 0.06 8.90 5.39
C VAL A 27 0.75 9.31 6.69
N THR A 28 0.52 8.58 7.77
CA THR A 28 1.04 8.91 9.11
C THR A 28 2.26 8.07 9.51
N SER A 29 2.55 6.99 8.79
CA SER A 29 3.64 6.06 9.10
C SER A 29 4.46 5.68 7.86
N ASN A 30 5.56 4.94 8.06
CA ASN A 30 6.42 4.44 6.98
C ASN A 30 6.23 2.94 6.71
N SER A 31 5.06 2.36 7.03
CA SER A 31 4.79 0.92 6.81
C SER A 31 4.74 0.57 5.32
N MET A 32 4.32 1.51 4.47
CA MET A 32 4.28 1.39 3.01
C MET A 32 5.48 2.02 2.31
N ALA A 33 6.56 2.30 3.05
CA ALA A 33 7.81 2.70 2.41
C ALA A 33 8.32 1.57 1.50
N PRO A 34 8.94 1.87 0.36
CA PRO A 34 9.35 3.21 -0.09
C PRO A 34 8.30 3.96 -0.93
N LEU A 35 7.21 3.30 -1.34
CA LEU A 35 6.23 3.90 -2.25
C LEU A 35 5.53 5.10 -1.62
N PHE A 36 5.15 4.98 -0.35
CA PHE A 36 4.59 6.06 0.46
C PHE A 36 5.47 6.33 1.67
N ARG A 37 5.60 7.60 2.05
CA ARG A 37 6.27 8.03 3.27
C ARG A 37 5.32 8.86 4.12
N ALA A 38 5.59 8.93 5.42
CA ALA A 38 4.84 9.82 6.30
C ALA A 38 4.84 11.26 5.73
N GLY A 39 3.66 11.87 5.67
CA GLY A 39 3.42 13.19 5.05
C GLY A 39 3.01 13.15 3.57
N ASP A 40 3.17 12.02 2.86
CA ASP A 40 2.54 11.83 1.54
C ASP A 40 1.02 11.74 1.70
N GLN A 41 0.28 11.91 0.60
CA GLN A 41 -1.15 11.64 0.54
C GLN A 41 -1.43 10.46 -0.38
N VAL A 42 -2.31 9.55 0.02
CA VAL A 42 -2.86 8.52 -0.86
C VAL A 42 -4.20 8.97 -1.42
N ILE A 43 -4.45 8.66 -2.70
CA ILE A 43 -5.71 8.96 -3.39
C ILE A 43 -6.51 7.67 -3.46
N LEU A 44 -7.71 7.67 -2.87
CA LEU A 44 -8.60 6.52 -2.86
C LEU A 44 -9.59 6.54 -4.01
N GLU A 45 -10.03 5.37 -4.40
CA GLU A 45 -11.13 5.12 -5.32
C GLU A 45 -11.99 3.99 -4.77
N ALA A 46 -13.31 4.07 -4.97
CA ALA A 46 -14.22 3.01 -4.61
C ALA A 46 -13.84 1.73 -5.36
N ALA A 47 -13.78 0.61 -4.65
CA ALA A 47 -13.51 -0.70 -5.24
C ALA A 47 -14.39 -1.74 -4.55
N THR A 48 -15.04 -2.58 -5.35
CA THR A 48 -15.73 -3.77 -4.87
C THR A 48 -14.72 -4.90 -4.65
N PRO A 49 -14.98 -5.87 -3.76
CA PRO A 49 -14.09 -7.00 -3.53
C PRO A 49 -13.65 -7.72 -4.82
N ASN A 50 -14.56 -7.89 -5.78
CA ASN A 50 -14.29 -8.56 -7.06
C ASN A 50 -13.35 -7.77 -8.00
N GLN A 51 -13.12 -6.47 -7.74
CA GLN A 51 -12.20 -5.64 -8.51
C GLN A 51 -10.80 -5.59 -7.90
N LEU A 52 -10.63 -6.13 -6.69
CA LEU A 52 -9.37 -6.14 -5.97
C LEU A 52 -8.56 -7.37 -6.36
N HIS A 53 -7.26 -7.17 -6.50
CA HIS A 53 -6.35 -8.23 -6.88
C HIS A 53 -5.13 -8.28 -5.96
N PRO A 54 -4.48 -9.45 -5.83
CA PRO A 54 -3.22 -9.55 -5.13
C PRO A 54 -2.17 -8.58 -5.70
N GLY A 55 -1.70 -7.64 -4.87
CA GLY A 55 -0.77 -6.58 -5.23
C GLY A 55 -1.41 -5.18 -5.29
N ASP A 56 -2.74 -5.08 -5.28
CA ASP A 56 -3.42 -3.81 -5.04
C ASP A 56 -3.11 -3.30 -3.63
N ILE A 57 -3.21 -1.98 -3.46
CA ILE A 57 -3.09 -1.34 -2.15
C ILE A 57 -4.47 -0.86 -1.75
N VAL A 58 -4.90 -1.19 -0.55
CA VAL A 58 -6.21 -0.85 -0.02
C VAL A 58 -6.09 -0.09 1.28
N THR A 59 -7.06 0.77 1.54
CA THR A 59 -7.29 1.31 2.87
C THR A 59 -8.41 0.51 3.52
N ILE A 60 -8.10 -0.06 4.67
CA ILE A 60 -8.99 -0.84 5.52
C ILE A 60 -9.31 0.02 6.76
N SER A 61 -10.50 -0.14 7.29
CA SER A 61 -10.90 0.43 8.57
C SER A 61 -11.26 -0.68 9.55
N ASP A 62 -10.60 -0.64 10.71
CA ASP A 62 -10.87 -1.49 11.86
C ASP A 62 -11.10 -0.64 13.12
N ASN A 63 -11.18 -1.29 14.29
CA ASN A 63 -11.39 -0.63 15.57
C ASN A 63 -10.21 0.25 16.03
N THR A 64 -9.03 0.07 15.44
CA THR A 64 -7.80 0.81 15.77
C THR A 64 -7.59 2.02 14.87
N GLY A 65 -8.26 2.05 13.70
CA GLY A 65 -8.29 3.20 12.81
C GLY A 65 -8.25 2.81 11.34
N LEU A 66 -7.51 3.61 10.55
CA LEU A 66 -7.31 3.36 9.13
C LEU A 66 -5.93 2.76 8.88
N LEU A 67 -5.91 1.64 8.16
CA LEU A 67 -4.71 0.94 7.76
C LEU A 67 -4.61 0.94 6.23
N THR A 68 -3.48 1.33 5.67
CA THR A 68 -3.28 1.30 4.21
C THR A 68 -2.15 0.37 3.86
N HIS A 69 -2.45 -0.84 3.39
CA HIS A 69 -1.47 -1.89 3.12
C HIS A 69 -1.74 -2.60 1.78
N ARG A 70 -0.75 -3.40 1.33
CA ARG A 70 -0.84 -4.14 0.08
C ARG A 70 -1.56 -5.46 0.30
N ILE A 71 -2.51 -5.79 -0.58
CA ILE A 71 -3.13 -7.11 -0.64
C ILE A 71 -2.08 -8.13 -1.04
N TRP A 72 -1.84 -9.09 -0.15
CA TRP A 72 -0.93 -10.18 -0.41
C TRP A 72 -1.63 -11.34 -1.12
N THR A 73 -2.72 -11.81 -0.50
CA THR A 73 -3.61 -12.85 -1.00
C THR A 73 -5.05 -12.48 -0.68
N ILE A 74 -5.97 -13.06 -1.44
CA ILE A 74 -7.41 -12.97 -1.23
C ILE A 74 -7.85 -14.36 -0.83
N GLU A 75 -8.49 -14.46 0.32
CA GLU A 75 -9.02 -15.69 0.88
C GLU A 75 -10.55 -15.68 0.79
N ALA A 76 -11.21 -16.81 1.08
CA ALA A 76 -12.67 -16.88 1.02
C ALA A 76 -13.32 -15.86 1.98
N ASP A 77 -12.70 -15.66 3.14
CA ASP A 77 -13.27 -14.87 4.24
C ASP A 77 -12.67 -13.46 4.33
N GLY A 78 -11.77 -13.07 3.40
CA GLY A 78 -11.21 -11.72 3.41
C GLY A 78 -9.89 -11.52 2.69
N PHE A 79 -9.18 -10.49 3.14
CA PHE A 79 -7.94 -9.99 2.55
C PHE A 79 -6.81 -10.10 3.56
N LEU A 80 -5.74 -10.80 3.19
CA LEU A 80 -4.50 -10.78 3.94
C LEU A 80 -3.63 -9.65 3.39
N THR A 81 -3.34 -8.65 4.21
CA THR A 81 -2.54 -7.49 3.83
C THR A 81 -1.19 -7.46 4.54
N ARG A 82 -0.26 -6.68 3.96
CA ARG A 82 1.04 -6.40 4.57
C ARG A 82 1.57 -5.04 4.10
N GLY A 83 2.23 -4.32 5.00
CA GLY A 83 3.01 -3.14 4.65
C GLY A 83 4.30 -3.51 3.88
N ASP A 84 4.64 -2.77 2.82
CA ASP A 84 5.83 -3.07 1.99
C ASP A 84 7.16 -3.02 2.78
N HIS A 85 7.21 -2.30 3.90
CA HIS A 85 8.37 -2.23 4.79
C HIS A 85 8.30 -3.24 5.95
N LEU A 86 7.15 -3.87 6.18
CA LEU A 86 6.93 -4.76 7.31
C LEU A 86 7.20 -6.22 6.93
N LEU A 87 7.73 -7.00 7.88
CA LEU A 87 7.94 -8.45 7.73
C LEU A 87 6.85 -9.31 8.41
N VAL A 88 5.77 -8.68 8.84
CA VAL A 88 4.63 -9.32 9.51
C VAL A 88 3.38 -9.06 8.70
N PHE A 89 2.52 -10.08 8.56
CA PHE A 89 1.21 -9.93 7.96
C PHE A 89 0.22 -9.33 8.95
N ASP A 90 -0.74 -8.58 8.43
CA ASP A 90 -1.84 -8.07 9.23
C ASP A 90 -2.83 -9.20 9.58
N ALA A 91 -3.76 -8.90 10.48
CA ALA A 91 -4.93 -9.72 10.70
C ALA A 91 -5.77 -9.86 9.42
N LEU A 92 -6.50 -10.97 9.28
CA LEU A 92 -7.33 -11.21 8.10
C LEU A 92 -8.47 -10.19 8.12
N SER A 93 -8.52 -9.33 7.11
CA SER A 93 -9.48 -8.25 7.03
C SER A 93 -10.70 -8.68 6.25
N PRO A 94 -11.91 -8.65 6.82
CA PRO A 94 -13.10 -9.08 6.10
C PRO A 94 -13.43 -8.09 4.98
N PRO A 95 -14.19 -8.49 3.94
CA PRO A 95 -14.41 -7.65 2.77
C PRO A 95 -15.03 -6.29 3.08
N GLU A 96 -15.92 -6.23 4.06
CA GLU A 96 -16.57 -5.01 4.55
C GLU A 96 -15.61 -4.04 5.24
N ALA A 97 -14.43 -4.48 5.66
CA ALA A 97 -13.44 -3.60 6.28
C ALA A 97 -12.72 -2.73 5.22
N VAL A 98 -12.74 -3.13 3.95
CA VAL A 98 -12.12 -2.38 2.86
C VAL A 98 -12.94 -1.14 2.53
N LEU A 99 -12.32 0.04 2.66
CA LEU A 99 -12.94 1.30 2.27
C LEU A 99 -12.77 1.56 0.77
N GLY A 100 -11.57 1.32 0.25
CA GLY A 100 -11.27 1.57 -1.16
C GLY A 100 -9.84 1.22 -1.55
N ARG A 101 -9.57 1.29 -2.85
CA ARG A 101 -8.26 1.03 -3.45
C ARG A 101 -7.48 2.33 -3.59
N VAL A 102 -6.20 2.29 -3.29
CA VAL A 102 -5.27 3.40 -3.55
C VAL A 102 -4.91 3.42 -5.04
N VAL A 103 -5.26 4.50 -5.71
CA VAL A 103 -5.02 4.69 -7.16
C VAL A 103 -3.89 5.67 -7.46
N GLY A 104 -3.40 6.39 -6.46
CA GLY A 104 -2.35 7.38 -6.62
C GLY A 104 -1.70 7.79 -5.31
N CYS A 105 -0.55 8.44 -5.44
CA CYS A 105 0.16 9.08 -4.35
C CYS A 105 0.43 10.54 -4.73
N ALA A 106 0.07 11.47 -3.86
CA ALA A 106 0.34 12.88 -4.02
C ALA A 106 1.37 13.34 -2.98
N THR A 107 2.30 14.15 -3.43
CA THR A 107 3.27 14.87 -2.60
C THR A 107 3.08 16.37 -2.87
N GLN A 108 3.76 17.24 -2.11
CA GLN A 108 3.78 18.67 -2.42
C GLN A 108 4.30 18.99 -3.84
N LYS A 109 5.07 18.08 -4.46
CA LYS A 109 5.80 18.34 -5.70
C LYS A 109 5.19 17.67 -6.93
N GLN A 110 4.40 16.61 -6.75
CA GLN A 110 3.87 15.80 -7.86
C GLN A 110 2.74 14.88 -7.41
N ILE A 111 1.98 14.41 -8.39
CA ILE A 111 1.03 13.29 -8.24
C ILE A 111 1.51 12.13 -9.11
N LEU A 112 1.65 10.96 -8.50
CA LEU A 112 1.99 9.71 -9.16
C LEU A 112 0.75 8.82 -9.25
N SER A 113 0.28 8.55 -10.46
CA SER A 113 -0.77 7.55 -10.72
C SER A 113 -0.22 6.14 -10.57
N LEU A 114 -0.90 5.29 -9.80
CA LEU A 114 -0.60 3.86 -9.68
C LEU A 114 -1.39 3.00 -10.68
N GLN A 115 -2.29 3.61 -11.44
CA GLN A 115 -3.15 2.92 -12.42
C GLN A 115 -2.60 2.99 -13.84
N THR A 116 -1.70 3.93 -14.12
CA THR A 116 -1.13 4.18 -15.45
C THR A 116 0.37 4.44 -15.42
N GLY A 117 1.02 4.33 -16.58
CA GLY A 117 2.41 4.74 -16.79
C GLY A 117 3.46 4.08 -15.87
N SER A 118 4.49 4.85 -15.54
CA SER A 118 5.62 4.43 -14.70
C SER A 118 5.23 4.09 -13.27
N GLY A 119 4.21 4.77 -12.71
CA GLY A 119 3.72 4.49 -11.37
C GLY A 119 2.98 3.15 -11.25
N LYS A 120 2.21 2.76 -12.28
CA LYS A 120 1.64 1.39 -12.36
C LYS A 120 2.74 0.33 -12.39
N TRP A 121 3.76 0.54 -13.22
CA TRP A 121 4.88 -0.38 -13.29
C TRP A 121 5.59 -0.49 -11.93
N LEU A 122 5.88 0.64 -11.28
CA LEU A 122 6.51 0.68 -9.97
C LEU A 122 5.68 -0.09 -8.93
N ASN A 123 4.37 0.14 -8.90
CA ASN A 123 3.46 -0.56 -7.99
C ASN A 123 3.53 -2.08 -8.17
N ARG A 124 3.47 -2.56 -9.43
CA ARG A 124 3.58 -4.00 -9.76
C ARG A 124 4.95 -4.56 -9.41
N HIS A 125 6.01 -3.80 -9.65
CA HIS A 125 7.39 -4.20 -9.35
C HIS A 125 7.59 -4.38 -7.85
N LEU A 126 7.12 -3.44 -7.03
CA LEU A 126 7.18 -3.54 -5.57
C LEU A 126 6.37 -4.72 -5.04
N ALA A 127 5.16 -4.95 -5.58
CA ALA A 127 4.37 -6.14 -5.24
C ALA A 127 5.11 -7.45 -5.56
N ALA A 128 5.76 -7.52 -6.72
CA ALA A 128 6.53 -8.69 -7.13
C ALA A 128 7.80 -8.89 -6.29
N LEU A 129 8.50 -7.80 -5.93
CA LEU A 129 9.65 -7.84 -5.03
C LEU A 129 9.26 -8.34 -3.65
N ALA A 130 8.19 -7.79 -3.06
CA ALA A 130 7.70 -8.21 -1.76
C ALA A 130 7.38 -9.71 -1.75
N ARG A 131 6.75 -10.24 -2.81
CA ARG A 131 6.49 -11.69 -3.02
C ARG A 131 7.74 -12.54 -3.10
N LYS A 132 8.71 -12.12 -3.90
CA LYS A 132 9.98 -12.85 -4.05
C LYS A 132 10.74 -12.87 -2.73
N GLU A 133 10.81 -11.74 -2.05
CA GLU A 133 11.43 -11.62 -0.74
C GLU A 133 10.80 -12.60 0.25
N TYR A 134 9.48 -12.59 0.43
CA TYR A 134 8.82 -13.54 1.33
C TYR A 134 9.18 -15.00 1.00
N ARG A 135 9.11 -15.39 -0.28
CA ARG A 135 9.46 -16.76 -0.73
C ARG A 135 10.91 -17.14 -0.43
N TRP A 136 11.84 -16.18 -0.50
CA TRP A 136 13.24 -16.41 -0.14
C TRP A 136 13.43 -16.53 1.36
N LEU A 137 12.65 -15.79 2.14
CA LEU A 137 12.80 -15.72 3.59
C LEU A 137 12.07 -16.83 4.35
N SER A 138 10.88 -17.24 3.89
CA SER A 138 10.05 -18.20 4.61
C SER A 138 10.47 -19.65 4.40
N HIS A 139 11.34 -19.96 3.41
CA HIS A 139 11.63 -21.33 2.93
C HIS A 139 10.36 -22.17 2.63
N ALA A 140 9.17 -21.56 2.71
CA ALA A 140 7.89 -22.24 2.75
C ALA A 140 7.33 -22.41 1.34
N LYS A 141 6.73 -23.57 1.09
CA LYS A 141 5.99 -23.90 -0.13
C LYS A 141 4.48 -23.68 0.02
N GLY A 142 4.05 -22.69 0.81
CA GLY A 142 2.63 -22.46 1.15
C GLY A 142 2.20 -20.99 1.12
N THR A 143 0.89 -20.76 1.21
CA THR A 143 0.29 -19.43 1.44
C THR A 143 0.56 -19.00 2.88
N PRO A 144 0.96 -17.75 3.13
CA PRO A 144 1.12 -17.26 4.50
C PRO A 144 -0.20 -17.29 5.25
N THR A 145 -0.15 -17.57 6.55
CA THR A 145 -1.31 -17.49 7.44
C THR A 145 -1.41 -16.11 8.11
N GLU A 146 -2.58 -15.81 8.66
CA GLU A 146 -2.81 -14.61 9.47
C GLU A 146 -1.76 -14.47 10.60
N ASN A 147 -1.28 -13.23 10.83
CA ASN A 147 -0.26 -12.91 11.83
C ASN A 147 1.07 -13.69 11.69
N GLU A 148 1.31 -14.34 10.54
CA GLU A 148 2.57 -15.04 10.31
C GLU A 148 3.74 -14.06 10.29
N GLN A 149 4.67 -14.27 11.22
CA GLN A 149 5.94 -13.56 11.23
C GLN A 149 6.94 -14.34 10.38
N VAL A 150 7.53 -13.67 9.40
CA VAL A 150 8.65 -14.25 8.67
C VAL A 150 9.80 -14.50 9.65
N PRO A 151 10.38 -15.71 9.71
CA PRO A 151 11.36 -16.06 10.73
C PRO A 151 12.55 -15.09 10.71
N PHE A 152 12.79 -14.46 11.87
CA PHE A 152 13.80 -13.42 12.09
C PHE A 152 15.24 -13.93 12.12
N THR A 153 15.64 -14.75 11.15
CA THR A 153 17.06 -15.12 11.02
C THR A 153 17.90 -13.89 10.67
N ALA A 154 19.14 -13.83 11.15
CA ALA A 154 20.05 -12.71 10.82
C ALA A 154 20.27 -12.57 9.30
N LYS A 155 20.28 -13.70 8.57
CA LYS A 155 20.35 -13.74 7.11
C LYS A 155 19.12 -13.11 6.46
N ALA A 156 17.92 -13.36 6.98
CA ALA A 156 16.69 -12.77 6.47
C ALA A 156 16.68 -11.24 6.56
N LYS A 157 17.15 -10.69 7.67
CA LYS A 157 17.26 -9.23 7.86
C LYS A 157 18.21 -8.59 6.85
N ILE A 158 19.32 -9.25 6.51
CA ILE A 158 20.27 -8.74 5.53
C ILE A 158 19.64 -8.68 4.13
N ILE A 159 19.01 -9.78 3.70
CA ILE A 159 18.30 -9.84 2.40
C ILE A 159 17.24 -8.75 2.34
N HIS A 160 16.42 -8.61 3.39
CA HIS A 160 15.38 -7.59 3.46
C HIS A 160 15.93 -6.18 3.29
N ARG A 161 17.06 -5.85 3.94
CA ARG A 161 17.70 -4.54 3.79
C ARG A 161 18.16 -4.26 2.37
N PHE A 162 18.72 -5.27 1.67
CA PHE A 162 19.12 -5.11 0.26
C PHE A 162 17.92 -4.95 -0.66
N VAL A 163 16.87 -5.76 -0.49
CA VAL A 163 15.62 -5.64 -1.26
C VAL A 163 14.98 -4.27 -1.04
N PHE A 164 14.93 -3.82 0.21
CA PHE A 164 14.40 -2.51 0.57
C PHE A 164 15.24 -1.37 -0.01
N ALA A 165 16.57 -1.43 0.07
CA ALA A 165 17.46 -0.43 -0.54
C ALA A 165 17.25 -0.32 -2.06
N TRP A 166 17.09 -1.47 -2.74
CA TRP A 166 16.76 -1.51 -4.16
C TRP A 166 15.38 -0.89 -4.44
N ALA A 167 14.37 -1.24 -3.65
CA ALA A 167 13.04 -0.68 -3.76
C ALA A 167 13.05 0.85 -3.59
N VAL A 168 13.85 1.38 -2.64
CA VAL A 168 14.04 2.82 -2.44
C VAL A 168 14.66 3.47 -3.68
N ALA A 169 15.74 2.89 -4.22
CA ALA A 169 16.44 3.43 -5.38
C ALA A 169 15.52 3.49 -6.62
N VAL A 170 14.82 2.39 -6.94
CA VAL A 170 13.90 2.34 -8.08
C VAL A 170 12.73 3.32 -7.90
N THR A 171 12.17 3.40 -6.69
CA THR A 171 11.10 4.37 -6.37
C THR A 171 11.57 5.81 -6.58
N PHE A 172 12.78 6.15 -6.12
CA PHE A 172 13.35 7.46 -6.30
C PHE A 172 13.54 7.81 -7.78
N ILE A 173 14.12 6.91 -8.57
CA ILE A 173 14.33 7.09 -10.02
C ILE A 173 13.00 7.34 -10.73
N ILE A 174 11.98 6.51 -10.48
CA ILE A 174 10.66 6.66 -11.12
C ILE A 174 9.97 7.97 -10.69
N LYS A 175 9.99 8.30 -9.40
CA LYS A 175 9.42 9.56 -8.89
C LYS A 175 10.17 10.77 -9.46
N LEU A 176 11.48 10.69 -9.68
CA LEU A 176 12.27 11.77 -10.29
C LEU A 176 11.96 11.92 -11.79
N ALA A 177 11.97 10.83 -12.54
CA ALA A 177 11.68 10.83 -13.97
C ALA A 177 10.25 11.32 -14.26
N THR A 178 9.28 10.91 -13.44
CA THR A 178 7.89 11.38 -13.55
C THR A 178 7.80 12.88 -13.27
N ARG A 179 8.52 13.37 -12.25
CA ARG A 179 8.57 14.80 -11.92
C ARG A 179 9.16 15.64 -13.05
N ILE A 180 10.26 15.20 -13.67
CA ILE A 180 10.89 15.91 -14.80
C ILE A 180 9.89 16.03 -15.95
N LYS A 181 9.23 14.92 -16.31
CA LYS A 181 8.24 14.90 -17.39
C LYS A 181 7.04 15.84 -17.15
N THR A 182 6.58 15.96 -15.90
CA THR A 182 5.49 16.89 -15.55
C THR A 182 5.95 18.35 -15.39
N GLY A 183 7.22 18.57 -15.02
CA GLY A 183 7.81 19.90 -14.85
C GLY A 183 8.09 20.60 -16.19
N GLU A 184 8.36 19.84 -17.26
CA GLU A 184 8.50 20.35 -18.62
C GLU A 184 7.17 20.83 -19.23
N THR A 185 6.03 20.53 -18.61
CA THR A 185 4.69 20.92 -19.09
C THR A 185 4.18 22.24 -18.48
N THR A 186 5.03 22.96 -17.75
CA THR A 186 4.70 24.30 -17.23
C THR A 186 5.73 25.31 -17.72
N ILE A 187 5.49 25.85 -18.92
CA ILE A 187 6.09 27.10 -19.43
C ILE A 187 4.94 27.94 -19.96
#